data_AF-K2H8E6-F1
#
_entry.id   AF-K2H8E6-F1
#
_cell.length_a   1.000
_cell.length_b   1.000
_cell.length_c   1.000
_cell.angle_alpha   90.00
_cell.angle_beta   90.00
_cell.angle_gamma   90.00
#
_symmetry.space_group_name_H-M   'P 1'
#
loop_
_entity.id
_entity.type
_entity.pdbx_description
1 polymer ?
#
loop_
_entity_poly.entity_id
_entity_poly.type
_entity_poly.pdbx_seq_one_letter_code
_entity_poly.pdbx_strand_id
1 'polypeptide(L)'
;MSDSAWGVLECTTPKYPSIPLYDTTSLFGRNNTSMKIRNLTISSRHFIIQVKQEGNEKKYICIDTSTNGTYINNEIMGKRMATKEIKLYDEISMLDPQKDEGSISYIFIPFEEQKKEKIEGGPQNKYDIGRYLGSGNFARVREVIEKDNKQKYAIKIIDRQKMKEIGENEKVVLNEYSIMKKLHHINIIQLHDVFLTQEYFYLVFE
;
A
#
# COMPACT_ATOMS: atom_id res chain seq x y z
N MET A 1 -6.42 24.10 -11.48
CA MET A 1 -6.15 23.04 -10.49
C MET A 1 -7.49 22.43 -10.12
N SER A 2 -7.58 21.10 -9.99
CA SER A 2 -8.80 20.46 -9.48
C SER A 2 -8.93 20.82 -8.00
N ASP A 3 -10.10 21.30 -7.58
CA ASP A 3 -10.35 21.64 -6.16
C ASP A 3 -10.48 20.39 -5.28
N SER A 4 -10.73 19.22 -5.88
CA SER A 4 -10.80 17.93 -5.18
C SER A 4 -9.51 17.13 -5.35
N ALA A 5 -9.03 16.58 -4.24
CA ALA A 5 -7.96 15.60 -4.24
C ALA A 5 -8.46 14.29 -4.86
N TRP A 6 -7.64 13.66 -5.70
CA TRP A 6 -7.92 12.35 -6.32
C TRP A 6 -7.38 11.18 -5.48
N GLY A 7 -6.52 11.45 -4.50
CA GLY A 7 -5.98 10.45 -3.59
C GLY A 7 -5.27 11.08 -2.41
N VAL A 8 -4.65 10.24 -1.58
CA VAL A 8 -3.85 10.66 -0.42
C VAL A 8 -2.63 9.76 -0.26
N LEU A 9 -1.54 10.36 0.20
CA LEU A 9 -0.45 9.66 0.86
C LEU A 9 -0.70 9.68 2.36
N GLU A 10 -1.25 8.59 2.90
CA GLU A 10 -1.53 8.46 4.32
C GLU A 10 -0.26 8.12 5.09
N CYS A 11 0.12 8.96 6.06
CA CYS A 11 1.39 8.77 6.75
C CYS A 11 1.32 7.64 7.78
N THR A 12 2.28 6.72 7.74
CA THR A 12 2.44 5.66 8.75
C THR A 12 3.50 6.00 9.79
N THR A 13 4.19 7.14 9.64
CA THR A 13 5.17 7.67 10.58
C THR A 13 4.53 8.82 11.38
N PRO A 14 4.13 8.63 12.66
CA PRO A 14 3.24 9.56 13.40
C PRO A 14 3.67 11.02 13.50
N LYS A 15 4.92 11.34 13.16
CA LYS A 15 5.50 12.69 13.20
C LYS A 15 5.17 13.54 11.97
N TYR A 16 4.74 12.92 10.87
CA TYR A 16 4.53 13.62 9.59
C TYR A 16 3.06 13.60 9.17
N PRO A 17 2.59 14.64 8.46
CA PRO A 17 1.19 14.71 8.04
C PRO A 17 0.94 13.84 6.81
N SER A 18 -0.29 13.32 6.71
CA SER A 18 -0.82 12.76 5.46
C SER A 18 -0.98 13.85 4.40
N ILE A 19 -0.72 13.53 3.14
CA ILE A 19 -0.65 14.49 2.04
C ILE A 19 -1.72 14.20 0.99
N PRO A 20 -2.75 15.06 0.84
CA PRO A 20 -3.71 14.93 -0.25
C PRO A 20 -3.05 15.19 -1.62
N LEU A 21 -3.53 14.49 -2.64
CA LEU A 21 -3.00 14.50 -4.00
C LEU A 21 -3.99 15.18 -4.94
N TYR A 22 -3.60 16.33 -5.51
CA TYR A 22 -4.46 17.14 -6.39
C TYR A 22 -4.01 17.12 -7.85
N ASP A 23 -2.70 17.19 -8.07
CA ASP A 23 -2.12 17.31 -9.40
C ASP A 23 -1.79 15.95 -10.01
N THR A 24 -1.84 15.86 -11.34
CA THR A 24 -1.45 14.65 -12.08
C THR A 24 0.03 14.34 -11.98
N THR A 25 0.87 15.30 -11.60
CA THR A 25 2.28 15.10 -11.26
C THR A 25 2.55 15.82 -9.96
N SER A 26 2.87 15.07 -8.92
CA SER A 26 3.15 15.61 -7.59
C SER A 26 4.57 15.21 -7.16
N LEU A 27 5.32 16.16 -6.62
CA LEU A 27 6.70 15.96 -6.16
C LEU A 27 6.78 15.93 -4.63
N PHE A 28 7.52 14.97 -4.11
CA PHE A 28 7.66 14.70 -2.68
C PHE A 28 9.13 14.70 -2.27
N GLY A 29 9.41 15.15 -1.06
CA GLY A 29 10.75 15.38 -0.53
C GLY A 29 10.81 16.66 0.29
N ARG A 30 12.00 17.09 0.72
CA ARG A 30 12.14 18.23 1.64
C ARG A 30 11.58 19.56 1.11
N ASN A 31 11.54 19.75 -0.22
CA ASN A 31 10.99 20.98 -0.81
C ASN A 31 9.46 20.99 -0.81
N ASN A 32 8.80 19.85 -0.59
CA ASN A 32 7.36 19.81 -0.38
C ASN A 32 7.07 20.26 1.07
N THR A 33 6.68 21.53 1.23
CA THR A 33 6.48 22.17 2.53
C THR A 33 5.40 21.48 3.36
N SER A 34 4.38 20.89 2.71
CA SER A 34 3.31 20.14 3.36
C SER A 34 3.84 18.94 4.14
N MET A 35 4.94 18.32 3.70
CA MET A 35 5.52 17.14 4.38
C MET A 35 6.34 17.50 5.63
N LYS A 36 6.75 18.76 5.82
CA LYS A 36 7.49 19.25 6.99
C LYS A 36 8.79 18.46 7.30
N ILE A 37 9.46 17.95 6.26
CA ILE A 37 10.67 17.12 6.41
C ILE A 37 11.91 17.98 6.65
N ARG A 38 12.60 17.73 7.78
CA ARG A 38 13.88 18.39 8.12
C ARG A 38 15.11 17.47 7.99
N ASN A 39 14.89 16.15 7.86
CA ASN A 39 15.97 15.18 7.74
C ASN A 39 16.76 15.39 6.44
N LEU A 40 18.04 15.78 6.53
CA LEU A 40 18.89 16.11 5.39
C LEU A 40 19.27 14.92 4.51
N THR A 41 19.14 13.68 5.00
CA THR A 41 19.37 12.49 4.17
C THR A 41 18.25 12.27 3.15
N ILE A 42 17.08 12.89 3.36
CA ILE A 42 16.00 12.89 2.38
C ILE A 42 16.26 14.00 1.35
N SER A 43 16.32 13.64 0.07
CA SER A 43 16.48 14.60 -1.03
C SER A 43 15.36 15.67 -1.05
N SER A 44 15.70 16.89 -1.50
CA SER A 44 14.73 17.97 -1.72
C SER A 44 13.61 17.57 -2.68
N ARG A 45 13.99 16.84 -3.72
CA ARG A 45 13.13 16.15 -4.68
C ARG A 45 13.47 14.67 -4.51
N HIS A 46 12.65 13.94 -3.77
CA HIS A 46 12.91 12.54 -3.40
C HIS A 46 12.21 11.60 -4.36
N PHE A 47 10.90 11.75 -4.57
CA PHE A 47 10.17 11.00 -5.57
C PHE A 47 9.06 11.83 -6.20
N ILE A 48 8.51 11.33 -7.30
CA ILE A 48 7.38 11.92 -8.01
C ILE A 48 6.30 10.84 -8.14
N ILE A 49 5.04 11.22 -7.91
CA ILE A 49 3.88 10.41 -8.31
C ILE A 49 3.27 11.06 -9.54
N GLN A 50 3.05 10.26 -10.58
CA GLN A 50 2.38 10.66 -11.81
C GLN A 50 1.14 9.81 -12.05
N VAL A 51 0.04 10.46 -12.40
CA VAL A 51 -1.18 9.81 -12.90
C VAL A 51 -1.14 9.83 -14.41
N LYS A 52 -1.24 8.65 -15.03
CA LYS A 52 -1.39 8.48 -16.47
C LYS A 52 -2.75 7.89 -16.77
N GLN A 53 -3.42 8.42 -17.79
CA GLN A 53 -4.66 7.85 -18.30
C GLN A 53 -4.31 6.82 -19.38
N GLU A 54 -4.81 5.59 -19.25
CA GLU A 54 -4.65 4.52 -20.24
C GLU A 54 -6.03 3.94 -20.55
N GLY A 55 -6.65 4.44 -21.62
CA GLY A 55 -8.06 4.16 -21.91
C GLY A 55 -8.97 4.67 -20.79
N ASN A 56 -9.79 3.78 -20.23
CA ASN A 56 -10.70 4.10 -19.13
C ASN A 56 -10.07 3.94 -17.74
N GLU A 57 -8.84 3.44 -17.64
CA GLU A 57 -8.17 3.18 -16.38
C GLU A 57 -7.06 4.21 -16.10
N LYS A 58 -6.81 4.46 -14.82
CA LYS A 58 -5.69 5.27 -14.36
C LYS A 58 -4.54 4.37 -13.95
N LYS A 59 -3.34 4.68 -14.41
CA LYS A 59 -2.10 4.11 -13.89
C LYS A 59 -1.36 5.15 -13.07
N TYR A 60 -0.86 4.70 -11.92
CA TYR A 60 -0.11 5.53 -11.00
C TYR A 60 1.35 5.11 -11.05
N ILE A 61 2.23 6.05 -11.37
CA ILE A 61 3.65 5.79 -11.55
C ILE A 61 4.41 6.54 -10.47
N CYS A 62 5.19 5.81 -9.67
CA CYS A 62 6.20 6.38 -8.80
C CYS A 62 7.53 6.48 -9.57
N ILE A 63 8.22 7.60 -9.44
CA ILE A 63 9.54 7.85 -10.03
C ILE A 63 10.50 8.23 -8.92
N ASP A 64 11.56 7.44 -8.74
CA ASP A 64 12.61 7.76 -7.79
C ASP A 64 13.50 8.87 -8.34
N THR A 65 13.62 9.98 -7.62
CA THR A 65 14.51 11.11 -7.96
C THR A 65 15.64 11.30 -6.97
N SER A 66 15.67 10.47 -5.92
CA SER A 66 16.45 10.63 -4.71
C SER A 66 17.92 10.25 -4.88
N THR A 67 18.71 10.60 -3.87
CA THR A 67 20.11 10.19 -3.72
C THR A 67 20.23 8.89 -2.92
N ASN A 68 19.41 8.72 -1.89
CA ASN A 68 19.52 7.63 -0.91
C ASN A 68 18.44 6.54 -1.08
N GLY A 69 17.67 6.60 -2.16
CA GLY A 69 16.72 5.56 -2.56
C GLY A 69 15.29 5.84 -2.08
N THR A 70 14.36 5.59 -3.00
CA THR A 70 12.93 5.42 -2.71
C THR A 70 12.60 3.93 -2.69
N TYR A 71 11.78 3.51 -1.73
CA TYR A 71 11.38 2.13 -1.52
C TYR A 71 9.87 1.98 -1.70
N ILE A 72 9.44 0.87 -2.29
CA ILE A 72 8.03 0.47 -2.38
C ILE A 72 7.89 -0.87 -1.68
N ASN A 73 7.04 -0.97 -0.66
CA ASN A 73 6.81 -2.19 0.11
C ASN A 73 8.12 -2.80 0.66
N ASN A 74 8.99 -1.96 1.24
CA ASN A 74 10.35 -2.26 1.72
C ASN A 74 11.38 -2.66 0.64
N GLU A 75 11.02 -2.69 -0.64
CA GLU A 75 11.96 -2.98 -1.72
C GLU A 75 12.44 -1.71 -2.41
N ILE A 76 13.74 -1.59 -2.65
CA ILE A 76 14.30 -0.45 -3.39
C ILE A 76 13.70 -0.39 -4.80
N MET A 77 13.34 0.81 -5.26
CA MET A 77 12.80 1.00 -6.61
C MET A 77 13.82 0.68 -7.70
N GLY A 78 15.10 0.90 -7.43
CA GLY A 78 16.20 0.65 -8.35
C GLY A 78 17.21 1.80 -8.32
N LYS A 79 17.85 2.07 -9.47
CA LYS A 79 18.72 3.24 -9.63
C LYS A 79 17.87 4.51 -9.70
N ARG A 80 18.48 5.68 -9.44
CA ARG A 80 17.84 6.98 -9.63
C ARG A 80 17.18 7.08 -11.02
N MET A 81 15.99 7.68 -11.09
CA MET A 81 15.06 7.71 -12.21
C MET A 81 14.33 6.39 -12.50
N ALA A 82 14.50 5.35 -11.67
CA ALA A 82 13.67 4.15 -11.76
C ALA A 82 12.19 4.53 -11.63
N THR A 83 11.37 3.89 -12.46
CA THR A 83 9.92 4.03 -12.46
C THR A 83 9.28 2.70 -12.08
N LYS A 84 8.26 2.75 -11.22
CA LYS A 84 7.42 1.59 -10.91
C LYS A 84 5.97 2.02 -10.90
N GLU A 85 5.10 1.15 -11.39
CA GLU A 85 3.66 1.29 -11.16
C GLU A 85 3.37 1.03 -9.68
N ILE A 86 2.52 1.88 -9.09
CA ILE A 86 2.05 1.74 -7.70
C ILE A 86 0.54 1.49 -7.70
N LYS A 87 0.08 0.70 -6.75
CA LYS A 87 -1.32 0.31 -6.58
C LYS A 87 -1.84 0.75 -5.21
N LEU A 88 -3.18 0.71 -5.05
CA LEU A 88 -3.85 0.95 -3.78
C LEU A 88 -3.14 0.18 -2.64
N TYR A 89 -2.80 0.84 -1.54
CA TYR A 89 -2.10 0.30 -0.36
C TYR A 89 -0.63 -0.09 -0.54
N ASP A 90 0.03 0.32 -1.62
CA ASP A 90 1.49 0.28 -1.65
C ASP A 90 2.07 1.30 -0.66
N GLU A 91 3.10 0.90 0.07
CA GLU A 91 3.82 1.77 0.99
C GLU A 91 5.06 2.35 0.30
N ILE A 92 5.13 3.66 0.18
CA ILE A 92 6.26 4.39 -0.37
C ILE A 92 7.07 4.94 0.79
N SER A 93 8.36 4.57 0.86
CA SER A 93 9.28 5.03 1.90
C SER A 93 10.43 5.82 1.30
N MET A 94 10.76 6.94 1.94
CA MET A 94 11.99 7.69 1.68
C MET A 94 13.07 7.16 2.62
N LEU A 95 14.16 6.60 2.08
CA LEU A 95 15.17 5.80 2.80
C LEU A 95 14.70 4.38 3.17
N ASP A 96 15.64 3.49 3.52
CA ASP A 96 15.37 2.09 3.84
C ASP A 96 14.63 2.00 5.20
N PRO A 97 13.34 1.61 5.24
CA PRO A 97 12.59 1.56 6.49
C PRO A 97 13.10 0.51 7.47
N GLN A 98 13.96 -0.42 7.04
CA GLN A 98 14.55 -1.44 7.90
C GLN A 98 15.91 -1.04 8.48
N LYS A 99 16.58 -0.03 7.92
CA LYS A 99 17.94 0.37 8.29
C LYS A 99 18.07 1.83 8.73
N ASP A 100 17.21 2.70 8.22
CA ASP A 100 17.26 4.13 8.47
C ASP A 100 16.15 4.53 9.45
N GLU A 101 16.51 4.85 10.69
CA GLU A 101 15.57 5.40 11.70
C GLU A 101 14.90 6.71 11.25
N GLY A 102 15.54 7.41 10.31
CA GLY A 102 15.03 8.62 9.69
C GLY A 102 14.08 8.39 8.52
N SER A 103 13.75 7.13 8.19
CA SER A 103 12.83 6.77 7.11
C SER A 103 11.42 7.29 7.40
N ILE A 104 10.74 7.69 6.32
CA ILE A 104 9.37 8.20 6.39
C ILE A 104 8.55 7.46 5.34
N SER A 105 7.44 6.88 5.79
CA SER A 105 6.61 5.98 4.99
C SER A 105 5.19 6.51 4.84
N TYR A 106 4.63 6.26 3.65
CA TYR A 106 3.29 6.68 3.27
C TYR A 106 2.56 5.56 2.55
N ILE A 107 1.31 5.31 2.90
CA ILE A 107 0.40 4.43 2.17
C ILE A 107 -0.20 5.24 1.02
N PHE A 108 -0.08 4.72 -0.19
CA PHE A 108 -0.73 5.30 -1.35
C PHE A 108 -2.19 4.86 -1.46
N ILE A 109 -3.12 5.81 -1.40
CA ILE A 109 -4.56 5.55 -1.43
C ILE A 109 -5.22 6.46 -2.48
N PRO A 110 -5.39 5.97 -3.72
CA PRO A 110 -6.19 6.67 -4.71
C PRO A 110 -7.68 6.41 -4.44
N PHE A 111 -8.47 7.50 -4.41
CA PHE A 111 -9.83 7.46 -3.85
C PHE A 111 -10.83 6.70 -4.71
N GLU A 112 -10.66 6.72 -6.04
CA GLU A 112 -11.55 6.00 -6.96
C GLU A 112 -11.43 4.48 -6.77
N GLU A 113 -10.22 3.97 -6.66
CA GLU A 113 -9.92 2.55 -6.45
C GLU A 113 -10.33 2.12 -5.06
N GLN A 114 -10.04 2.92 -4.02
CA GLN A 114 -10.51 2.61 -2.66
C GLN A 114 -12.05 2.55 -2.60
N LYS A 115 -12.73 3.46 -3.31
CA LYS A 115 -14.19 3.46 -3.41
C LYS A 115 -14.71 2.25 -4.17
N LYS A 116 -14.09 1.86 -5.29
CA LYS A 116 -14.41 0.65 -6.05
C LYS A 116 -14.33 -0.58 -5.15
N GLU A 117 -13.18 -0.78 -4.50
CA GLU A 117 -12.98 -1.91 -3.57
C GLU A 117 -14.01 -1.94 -2.45
N LYS A 118 -14.32 -0.77 -1.86
CA LYS A 118 -15.34 -0.66 -0.81
C LYS A 118 -16.74 -1.06 -1.29
N ILE A 119 -17.12 -0.68 -2.52
CA ILE A 119 -18.41 -1.04 -3.13
C ILE A 119 -18.48 -2.54 -3.42
N GLU A 120 -17.36 -3.14 -3.83
CA GLU A 120 -17.24 -4.58 -4.09
C GLU A 120 -17.17 -5.43 -2.82
N GLY A 121 -17.25 -4.82 -1.63
CA GLY A 121 -17.25 -5.52 -0.36
C GLY A 121 -15.85 -5.73 0.23
N GLY A 122 -14.88 -4.88 -0.11
CA GLY A 122 -13.56 -4.86 0.49
C GLY A 122 -13.56 -4.52 2.00
N PRO A 123 -12.39 -4.66 2.66
CA PRO A 123 -12.27 -4.59 4.12
C PRO A 123 -12.50 -3.19 4.71
N GLN A 124 -12.56 -2.13 3.90
CA GLN A 124 -12.52 -0.72 4.32
C GLN A 124 -13.69 -0.33 5.24
N ASN A 125 -14.81 -1.04 5.20
CA ASN A 125 -15.93 -0.79 6.11
C ASN A 125 -15.66 -1.29 7.53
N LYS A 126 -14.93 -2.39 7.68
CA LYS A 126 -14.68 -3.06 8.96
C LYS A 126 -13.31 -2.75 9.56
N TYR A 127 -12.33 -2.43 8.72
CA TYR A 127 -10.94 -2.25 9.11
C TYR A 127 -10.36 -0.89 8.69
N ASP A 128 -9.48 -0.36 9.55
CA ASP A 128 -8.52 0.68 9.21
C ASP A 128 -7.21 0.00 8.75
N ILE A 129 -6.77 0.29 7.52
CA ILE A 129 -5.58 -0.32 6.92
C ILE A 129 -4.33 0.46 7.36
N GLY A 130 -3.45 -0.19 8.10
CA GLY A 130 -2.25 0.40 8.70
C GLY A 130 -0.97 0.07 7.93
N ARG A 131 0.16 0.11 8.65
CA ARG A 131 1.52 -0.07 8.12
C ARG A 131 1.76 -1.43 7.45
N TYR A 132 2.76 -1.47 6.58
CA TYR A 132 3.24 -2.71 5.99
C TYR A 132 3.93 -3.61 7.03
N LEU A 133 3.67 -4.92 6.97
CA LEU A 133 4.29 -5.93 7.84
C LEU A 133 5.24 -6.86 7.08
N GLY A 134 5.01 -7.07 5.78
CA GLY A 134 5.85 -7.93 4.94
C GLY A 134 5.21 -8.30 3.61
N SER A 135 5.93 -9.05 2.78
CA SER A 135 5.45 -9.58 1.50
C SER A 135 5.54 -11.10 1.46
N GLY A 136 4.66 -11.70 0.66
CA GLY A 136 4.87 -13.01 0.04
C GLY A 136 4.96 -12.87 -1.48
N ASN A 137 5.19 -13.96 -2.21
CA ASN A 137 5.40 -13.95 -3.67
C ASN A 137 4.35 -13.12 -4.45
N PHE A 138 3.07 -13.27 -4.10
CA PHE A 138 1.93 -12.62 -4.73
C PHE A 138 1.10 -11.75 -3.77
N ALA A 139 1.60 -11.53 -2.56
CA ALA A 139 0.82 -10.91 -1.50
C ALA A 139 1.62 -9.84 -0.75
N ARG A 140 0.91 -8.84 -0.25
CA ARG A 140 1.42 -7.89 0.74
C ARG A 140 0.65 -8.07 2.04
N VAL A 141 1.34 -8.04 3.16
CA VAL A 141 0.77 -8.17 4.49
C VAL A 141 0.84 -6.81 5.17
N ARG A 142 -0.29 -6.32 5.69
CA ARG A 142 -0.39 -5.06 6.42
C ARG A 142 -1.02 -5.27 7.79
N GLU A 143 -0.71 -4.39 8.72
CA GLU A 143 -1.44 -4.29 9.98
C GLU A 143 -2.82 -3.71 9.67
N VAL A 144 -3.87 -4.22 10.30
CA VAL A 144 -5.21 -3.63 10.26
C VAL A 144 -5.79 -3.54 11.66
N ILE A 145 -6.63 -2.54 11.87
CA ILE A 145 -7.35 -2.34 13.14
C ILE A 145 -8.84 -2.49 12.85
N GLU A 146 -9.49 -3.45 13.50
CA GLU A 146 -10.94 -3.58 13.40
C GLU A 146 -11.62 -2.41 14.09
N LYS A 147 -12.58 -1.80 13.39
CA LYS A 147 -13.19 -0.53 13.81
C LYS A 147 -14.02 -0.66 15.07
N ASP A 148 -14.69 -1.80 15.24
CA ASP A 148 -15.68 -2.02 16.31
C ASP A 148 -15.02 -2.30 17.66
N ASN A 149 -14.00 -3.15 17.68
CA ASN A 149 -13.32 -3.57 18.92
C ASN A 149 -11.90 -2.98 19.09
N LYS A 150 -11.36 -2.28 18.07
CA LYS A 150 -9.99 -1.72 18.04
C LYS A 150 -8.87 -2.76 18.13
N GLN A 151 -9.18 -4.03 17.90
CA GLN A 151 -8.21 -5.11 17.89
C GLN A 151 -7.35 -5.06 16.63
N LYS A 152 -6.07 -5.39 16.78
CA LYS A 152 -5.10 -5.46 15.68
C LYS A 152 -5.09 -6.85 15.07
N TYR A 153 -4.98 -6.89 13.75
CA TYR A 153 -4.89 -8.08 12.92
C TYR A 153 -3.87 -7.87 11.79
N ALA A 154 -3.53 -8.93 11.08
CA ALA A 154 -2.75 -8.87 9.84
C ALA A 154 -3.66 -9.15 8.63
N ILE A 155 -3.63 -8.30 7.62
CA ILE A 155 -4.33 -8.53 6.35
C ILE A 155 -3.33 -8.91 5.25
N LYS A 156 -3.51 -10.08 4.66
CA LYS A 156 -2.81 -10.51 3.44
C LYS A 156 -3.64 -10.10 2.24
N ILE A 157 -3.12 -9.18 1.44
CA ILE A 157 -3.74 -8.63 0.23
C ILE A 157 -3.05 -9.29 -0.97
N ILE A 158 -3.80 -10.06 -1.75
CA ILE A 158 -3.32 -10.81 -2.90
C ILE A 158 -3.88 -10.18 -4.16
N ASP A 159 -2.99 -9.81 -5.09
CA ASP A 159 -3.38 -9.26 -6.39
C ASP A 159 -3.74 -10.39 -7.36
N ARG A 160 -4.99 -10.40 -7.83
CA ARG A 160 -5.52 -11.45 -8.72
C ARG A 160 -4.84 -11.43 -10.08
N GLN A 161 -4.46 -10.26 -10.60
CA GLN A 161 -3.76 -10.15 -11.88
C GLN A 161 -2.35 -10.71 -11.75
N LYS A 162 -1.60 -10.28 -10.71
CA LYS A 162 -0.24 -10.78 -10.46
C LYS A 162 -0.22 -12.30 -10.29
N MET A 163 -1.22 -12.86 -9.60
CA MET A 163 -1.36 -14.32 -9.44
C MET A 163 -1.56 -15.03 -10.78
N LYS A 164 -2.40 -14.49 -11.67
CA LYS A 164 -2.61 -15.04 -13.03
C LYS A 164 -1.33 -14.96 -13.87
N GLU A 165 -0.59 -13.86 -13.78
CA GLU A 165 0.67 -13.65 -14.53
C GLU A 165 1.75 -14.67 -14.17
N ILE A 166 1.83 -15.08 -12.90
CA ILE A 166 2.77 -16.12 -12.44
C ILE A 166 2.24 -17.55 -12.62
N GLY A 167 1.07 -17.72 -13.26
CA GLY A 167 0.48 -19.03 -13.55
C GLY A 167 -0.23 -19.69 -12.36
N GLU A 168 -0.45 -18.97 -11.27
CA GLU A 168 -1.24 -19.45 -10.13
C GLU A 168 -2.75 -19.24 -10.38
N ASN A 169 -3.56 -20.16 -9.85
CA ASN A 169 -5.01 -20.14 -10.02
C ASN A 169 -5.70 -19.75 -8.71
N GLU A 170 -6.86 -19.09 -8.78
CA GLU A 170 -7.74 -18.79 -7.64
C GLU A 170 -8.00 -20.01 -6.75
N LYS A 171 -7.93 -21.23 -7.31
CA LYS A 171 -7.97 -22.49 -6.55
C LYS A 171 -6.92 -22.58 -5.44
N VAL A 172 -5.74 -21.98 -5.60
CA VAL A 172 -4.68 -21.97 -4.58
C VAL A 172 -5.14 -21.19 -3.35
N VAL A 173 -5.68 -19.99 -3.57
CA VAL A 173 -6.21 -19.13 -2.48
C VAL A 173 -7.43 -19.78 -1.84
N LEU A 174 -8.34 -20.37 -2.63
CA LEU A 174 -9.50 -21.08 -2.11
C LEU A 174 -9.13 -22.34 -1.31
N ASN A 175 -8.04 -23.02 -1.68
CA ASN A 175 -7.48 -24.14 -0.91
C ASN A 175 -6.85 -23.65 0.39
N GLU A 176 -6.03 -22.59 0.36
CA GLU A 176 -5.46 -21.95 1.56
C GLU A 176 -6.60 -21.58 2.52
N TYR A 177 -7.63 -20.89 2.02
CA TYR A 177 -8.85 -20.57 2.76
C TYR A 177 -9.53 -21.82 3.37
N SER A 178 -9.75 -22.86 2.57
CA SER A 178 -10.45 -24.08 3.01
C SER A 178 -9.70 -24.86 4.07
N ILE A 179 -8.36 -24.86 4.01
CA ILE A 179 -7.50 -25.47 5.02
C ILE A 179 -7.54 -24.63 6.29
N MET A 180 -7.32 -23.32 6.19
CA MET A 180 -7.26 -22.44 7.36
C MET A 180 -8.59 -22.36 8.10
N LYS A 181 -9.73 -22.43 7.39
CA LYS A 181 -11.06 -22.50 8.01
C LYS A 181 -11.26 -23.75 8.89
N LYS A 182 -10.52 -24.83 8.65
CA LYS A 182 -10.62 -26.09 9.39
C LYS A 182 -9.59 -26.19 10.53
N LEU A 183 -8.60 -25.30 10.57
CA LEU A 183 -7.55 -25.30 11.57
C LEU A 183 -7.97 -24.38 12.73
N HIS A 184 -8.22 -24.98 13.89
CA HIS A 184 -8.44 -24.24 15.14
C HIS A 184 -7.51 -24.84 16.19
N HIS A 185 -6.41 -24.14 16.48
CA HIS A 185 -5.42 -24.59 17.45
C HIS A 185 -4.71 -23.39 18.05
N ILE A 186 -4.46 -23.42 19.37
CA ILE A 186 -3.85 -22.31 20.13
C ILE A 186 -2.48 -21.83 19.58
N ASN A 187 -1.77 -22.71 18.87
CA ASN A 187 -0.46 -22.43 18.27
C ASN A 187 -0.49 -22.26 16.74
N ILE A 188 -1.66 -22.06 16.13
CA ILE A 188 -1.80 -21.84 14.67
C ILE A 188 -2.55 -20.54 14.45
N ILE A 189 -2.00 -19.67 13.60
CA ILE A 189 -2.64 -18.42 13.20
C ILE A 189 -4.02 -18.72 12.60
N GLN A 190 -5.05 -18.06 13.14
CA GLN A 190 -6.43 -18.27 12.73
C GLN A 190 -6.84 -17.24 11.68
N LEU A 191 -7.58 -17.72 10.67
CA LEU A 191 -8.23 -16.84 9.70
C LEU A 191 -9.49 -16.25 10.34
N HIS A 192 -9.51 -14.92 10.47
CA HIS A 192 -10.57 -14.16 11.10
C HIS A 192 -11.66 -13.74 10.10
N ASP A 193 -11.27 -13.09 8.99
CA ASP A 193 -12.20 -12.63 7.95
C ASP A 193 -11.64 -12.83 6.54
N VAL A 194 -12.54 -12.82 5.55
CA VAL A 194 -12.21 -12.85 4.13
C VAL A 194 -13.05 -11.84 3.35
N PHE A 195 -12.40 -11.09 2.48
CA PHE A 195 -13.05 -10.20 1.51
C PHE A 195 -12.53 -10.52 0.11
N LEU A 196 -13.46 -10.59 -0.86
CA LEU A 196 -13.15 -10.93 -2.24
C LEU A 196 -13.67 -9.77 -3.12
N THR A 197 -12.77 -9.09 -3.80
CA THR A 197 -13.12 -8.06 -4.79
C THR A 197 -12.69 -8.53 -6.18
N GLN A 198 -12.94 -7.71 -7.21
CA GLN A 198 -12.53 -8.01 -8.58
C GLN A 198 -11.01 -8.06 -8.72
N GLU A 199 -10.29 -7.18 -8.01
CA GLU A 199 -8.84 -7.03 -8.12
C GLU A 199 -8.06 -7.79 -7.05
N TYR A 200 -8.64 -7.96 -5.85
CA TYR A 200 -7.90 -8.47 -4.71
C TYR A 200 -8.63 -9.59 -3.94
N PHE A 201 -7.83 -10.46 -3.33
CA PHE A 201 -8.26 -11.26 -2.18
C PHE A 201 -7.67 -10.67 -0.90
N TYR A 202 -8.50 -10.54 0.12
CA TYR A 202 -8.09 -10.06 1.44
C TYR A 202 -8.35 -11.15 2.47
N LEU A 203 -7.29 -11.62 3.12
CA LEU A 203 -7.36 -12.61 4.19
C LEU A 203 -6.89 -11.95 5.48
N VAL A 204 -7.76 -11.84 6.48
CA VAL A 204 -7.45 -11.24 7.78
C VAL A 204 -7.12 -12.34 8.78
N PHE A 205 -5.99 -12.19 9.46
CA PHE A 205 -5.43 -13.15 10.40
C PHE A 205 -5.23 -12.52 11.77
N GLU A 206 -5.41 -13.32 12.83
CA GLU A 206 -5.04 -12.97 14.21
C GLU A 206 -3.52 -12.76 14.39
#